data_AF-A0A1H3W1P4-F1
#
_entry.id   AF-A0A1H3W1P4-F1
#
_cell.length_a   1.000
_cell.length_b   1.000
_cell.length_c   1.000
_cell.angle_alpha   90.00
_cell.angle_beta   90.00
_cell.angle_gamma   90.00
#
_symmetry.space_group_name_H-M   'P 1'
#
loop_
_entity.id
_entity.type
_entity.pdbx_description
1 polymer ?
#
loop_
_entity_poly.entity_id
_entity_poly.type
_entity_poly.pdbx_seq_one_letter_code
_entity_poly.pdbx_strand_id
1 'polypeptide(L)'
;MSPDQLDDLLLKGIEAAEKGYIHSAQVFLGQVSEHRNTPELQSYLAYCLAKGQGRIHSATKICRESIKHEPNNSLHYLILGRILLLSGDKSKAIKTFRQGLIASPNPLIIDEFKKLGLRKPPVFKSLKRNHPINRALGKIFGTLGLR
;
A
#
# COMPACT_ATOMS: atom_id res chain seq x y z
N MET A 1 14.10 2.60 -24.80
CA MET A 1 14.81 1.97 -23.66
C MET A 1 14.61 0.47 -23.72
N SER A 2 15.59 -0.32 -23.29
CA SER A 2 15.40 -1.77 -23.15
C SER A 2 14.46 -2.08 -21.96
N PRO A 3 13.76 -3.23 -21.95
CA PRO A 3 12.91 -3.64 -20.83
C PRO A 3 13.66 -3.63 -19.48
N ASP A 4 14.88 -4.16 -19.45
CA ASP A 4 15.71 -4.22 -18.24
C ASP A 4 16.04 -2.82 -17.68
N GLN A 5 16.27 -1.85 -18.56
CA GLN A 5 16.49 -0.45 -18.15
C GLN A 5 15.23 0.18 -17.56
N LEU A 6 14.04 -0.16 -18.09
CA LEU A 6 12.78 0.35 -17.56
C LEU A 6 12.49 -0.26 -16.18
N ASP A 7 12.81 -1.53 -15.97
CA ASP A 7 12.63 -2.20 -14.68
C ASP A 7 13.61 -1.66 -13.62
N ASP A 8 14.86 -1.36 -13.98
CA ASP A 8 15.82 -0.67 -13.08
C ASP A 8 15.33 0.72 -12.69
N LEU A 9 14.81 1.50 -13.64
CA LEU A 9 14.23 2.82 -13.35
C LEU A 9 12.98 2.73 -12.49
N LEU A 10 12.12 1.75 -12.75
CA LEU A 10 10.94 1.50 -11.94
C LEU A 10 11.34 1.20 -10.48
N LEU A 11 12.32 0.31 -10.28
CA LEU A 11 12.84 -0.03 -8.96
C LEU A 11 13.40 1.20 -8.23
N LYS A 12 14.22 2.01 -8.91
CA LYS A 12 14.77 3.27 -8.35
C LYS A 12 13.67 4.26 -7.99
N GLY A 13 12.63 4.39 -8.82
CA GLY A 13 11.48 5.24 -8.56
C GLY A 13 10.68 4.79 -7.34
N ILE A 14 10.44 3.48 -7.21
CA ILE A 14 9.74 2.88 -6.07
C ILE A 14 10.55 3.08 -4.78
N GLU A 15 11.85 2.77 -4.80
CA GLU A 15 12.73 2.94 -3.65
C GLU A 15 12.79 4.39 -3.18
N ALA A 16 12.91 5.34 -4.12
CA ALA A 16 12.86 6.76 -3.84
C ALA A 16 11.52 7.16 -3.19
N ALA A 17 10.39 6.63 -3.68
CA ALA A 17 9.07 6.90 -3.11
C ALA A 17 8.94 6.38 -1.66
N GLU A 18 9.41 5.17 -1.40
CA GLU A 18 9.40 4.56 -0.05
C GLU A 18 10.31 5.32 0.93
N LYS A 19 11.47 5.79 0.48
CA LYS A 19 12.37 6.67 1.27
C LYS A 19 11.82 8.09 1.43
N GLY A 20 10.79 8.47 0.69
CA GLY A 20 10.17 9.78 0.73
C GLY A 20 10.86 10.84 -0.13
N TYR A 21 11.78 10.46 -1.01
CA TYR A 21 12.40 11.32 -2.01
C TYR A 21 11.45 11.53 -3.20
N ILE A 22 10.38 12.29 -2.97
CA ILE A 22 9.25 12.40 -3.90
C ILE A 22 9.64 12.98 -5.26
N HIS A 23 10.52 13.98 -5.29
CA HIS A 23 10.98 14.55 -6.56
C HIS A 23 11.72 13.50 -7.41
N SER A 24 12.69 12.79 -6.83
CA SER A 24 13.43 11.73 -7.52
C SER A 24 12.50 10.61 -7.99
N ALA A 25 11.55 10.21 -7.14
CA ALA A 25 10.54 9.22 -7.50
C ALA A 25 9.71 9.66 -8.72
N GLN A 26 9.25 10.91 -8.75
CA GLN A 26 8.48 11.44 -9.88
C GLN A 26 9.29 11.43 -11.19
N VAL A 27 10.58 11.75 -11.13
CA VAL A 27 11.45 11.73 -12.31
C VAL A 27 11.59 10.30 -12.85
N PHE A 28 12.01 9.35 -12.01
CA PHE A 28 12.22 7.97 -12.45
C PHE A 28 10.92 7.30 -12.92
N LEU A 29 9.84 7.42 -12.15
CA LEU A 29 8.54 6.85 -12.50
C LEU A 29 7.92 7.53 -13.72
N GLY A 30 8.16 8.84 -13.90
CA GLY A 30 7.73 9.59 -15.08
C GLY A 30 8.36 9.04 -16.37
N GLN A 31 9.67 8.80 -16.35
CA GLN A 31 10.38 8.18 -17.49
C GLN A 31 9.82 6.80 -17.84
N VAL A 32 9.50 5.97 -16.84
CA VAL A 32 8.88 4.67 -17.09
C VAL A 32 7.49 4.83 -17.71
N SER A 33 6.71 5.84 -17.27
CA SER A 33 5.34 6.05 -17.72
C SER A 33 5.20 6.45 -19.19
N GLU A 34 6.26 6.99 -19.79
CA GLU A 34 6.33 7.31 -21.22
C GLU A 34 6.36 6.05 -22.11
N HIS A 35 6.79 4.92 -21.54
CA HIS A 35 6.99 3.67 -22.27
C HIS A 35 6.05 2.55 -21.81
N ARG A 36 5.72 2.51 -20.52
CA ARG A 36 4.98 1.41 -19.90
C ARG A 36 4.00 1.97 -18.88
N ASN A 37 2.75 1.53 -18.94
CA ASN A 37 1.72 1.95 -17.99
C ASN A 37 1.15 0.74 -17.24
N THR A 38 1.65 0.47 -16.04
CA THR A 38 1.15 -0.59 -15.16
C THR A 38 0.35 -0.04 -13.98
N PRO A 39 -0.62 -0.79 -13.42
CA PRO A 39 -1.35 -0.40 -12.22
C PRO A 39 -0.44 -0.10 -11.01
N GLU A 40 0.68 -0.82 -10.89
CA GLU A 40 1.74 -0.59 -9.89
C GLU A 40 2.38 0.80 -10.05
N LEU A 41 2.88 1.10 -11.25
CA LEU A 41 3.47 2.40 -11.58
C LEU A 41 2.48 3.53 -11.30
N GLN A 42 1.23 3.38 -11.74
CA GLN A 42 0.16 4.35 -11.52
C GLN A 42 -0.10 4.60 -10.03
N SER A 43 -0.04 3.55 -9.21
CA SER A 43 -0.21 3.70 -7.76
C SER A 43 0.92 4.52 -7.16
N TYR A 44 2.17 4.23 -7.51
CA TYR A 44 3.32 4.99 -7.00
C TYR A 44 3.34 6.44 -7.50
N LEU A 45 2.96 6.69 -8.76
CA LEU A 45 2.77 8.05 -9.27
C LEU A 45 1.66 8.79 -8.51
N ALA A 46 0.52 8.14 -8.25
CA ALA A 46 -0.54 8.70 -7.42
C ALA A 46 -0.05 9.04 -6.00
N TYR A 47 0.77 8.18 -5.39
CA TYR A 47 1.38 8.49 -4.09
C TYR A 47 2.23 9.76 -4.15
N CYS A 48 3.05 9.89 -5.19
CA CYS A 48 3.89 11.06 -5.39
C CYS A 48 3.06 12.33 -5.66
N LEU A 49 1.97 12.24 -6.42
CA LEU A 49 1.04 13.35 -6.65
C LEU A 49 0.37 13.81 -5.34
N ALA A 50 -0.07 12.86 -4.50
CA ALA A 50 -0.66 13.17 -3.21
C ALA A 50 0.34 13.83 -2.27
N LYS A 51 1.54 13.26 -2.14
CA LYS A 51 2.54 13.71 -1.16
C LYS A 51 3.30 14.96 -1.59
N GLY A 52 3.60 15.10 -2.89
CA GLY A 52 4.36 16.23 -3.42
C GLY A 52 3.50 17.44 -3.79
N GLN A 53 2.28 17.22 -4.31
CA GLN A 53 1.44 18.29 -4.84
C GLN A 53 0.12 18.47 -4.08
N GLY A 54 -0.16 17.66 -3.05
CA GLY A 54 -1.41 17.71 -2.31
C GLY A 54 -2.64 17.30 -3.13
N ARG A 55 -2.46 16.70 -4.32
CA ARG A 55 -3.57 16.32 -5.22
C ARG A 55 -4.24 15.01 -4.77
N ILE A 56 -4.73 15.00 -3.53
CA ILE A 56 -5.31 13.83 -2.86
C ILE A 56 -6.45 13.23 -3.69
N HIS A 57 -7.41 14.04 -4.14
CA HIS A 57 -8.60 13.52 -4.82
C HIS A 57 -8.24 12.74 -6.10
N SER A 58 -7.41 13.34 -6.97
CA SER A 58 -6.91 12.69 -8.18
C SER A 58 -6.13 11.42 -7.86
N ALA A 59 -5.23 11.47 -6.88
CA ALA A 59 -4.43 10.32 -6.47
C ALA A 59 -5.29 9.15 -5.97
N THR A 60 -6.32 9.43 -5.18
CA THR A 60 -7.25 8.38 -4.71
C THR A 60 -8.05 7.76 -5.87
N LYS A 61 -8.42 8.55 -6.89
CA LYS A 61 -9.12 8.04 -8.08
C LYS A 61 -8.23 7.07 -8.85
N ILE A 62 -6.96 7.44 -9.07
CA ILE A 62 -5.97 6.59 -9.76
C ILE A 62 -5.78 5.27 -9.01
N CYS A 63 -5.53 5.32 -7.68
CA CYS A 63 -5.36 4.09 -6.90
C CYS A 63 -6.60 3.20 -6.88
N ARG A 64 -7.80 3.78 -6.88
CA ARG A 64 -9.05 3.00 -6.99
C ARG A 64 -9.15 2.29 -8.33
N GLU A 65 -8.67 2.89 -9.41
CA GLU A 65 -8.62 2.25 -10.71
C GLU A 65 -7.59 1.12 -10.73
N SER A 66 -6.39 1.32 -10.17
CA SER A 66 -5.40 0.26 -10.00
C SER A 66 -5.96 -0.93 -9.21
N ILE A 67 -6.73 -0.69 -8.15
CA ILE A 67 -7.42 -1.75 -7.38
C ILE A 67 -8.45 -2.50 -8.23
N LYS A 68 -9.16 -1.84 -9.16
CA LYS A 68 -10.10 -2.55 -10.05
C LYS A 68 -9.37 -3.46 -11.03
N HIS A 69 -8.21 -3.05 -11.52
CA HIS A 69 -7.39 -3.85 -12.42
C HIS A 69 -6.73 -5.02 -11.70
N GLU A 70 -6.19 -4.80 -10.50
CA GLU A 70 -5.47 -5.81 -9.72
C GLU A 70 -6.06 -5.92 -8.29
N PRO A 71 -7.28 -6.47 -8.13
CA PRO A 71 -7.96 -6.51 -6.83
C PRO A 71 -7.26 -7.40 -5.79
N ASN A 72 -6.42 -8.33 -6.22
CA ASN A 72 -5.66 -9.23 -5.35
C ASN A 72 -4.27 -8.68 -4.95
N ASN A 73 -3.86 -7.53 -5.51
CA ASN A 73 -2.59 -6.91 -5.20
C ASN A 73 -2.72 -5.93 -4.02
N SER A 74 -2.15 -6.32 -2.87
CA SER A 74 -2.21 -5.54 -1.64
C SER A 74 -1.46 -4.19 -1.72
N LEU A 75 -0.55 -4.03 -2.69
CA LEU A 75 0.21 -2.79 -2.90
C LEU A 75 -0.71 -1.59 -3.14
N HIS A 76 -1.74 -1.73 -3.97
CA HIS A 76 -2.64 -0.61 -4.28
C HIS A 76 -3.43 -0.15 -3.06
N TYR A 77 -3.79 -1.09 -2.18
CA TYR A 77 -4.44 -0.79 -0.92
C TYR A 77 -3.48 -0.14 0.10
N LEU A 78 -2.21 -0.56 0.13
CA LEU A 78 -1.17 0.10 0.91
C LEU A 78 -1.04 1.56 0.50
N ILE A 79 -0.90 1.82 -0.81
CA ILE A 79 -0.70 3.16 -1.32
C ILE A 79 -1.95 4.03 -1.11
N LEU A 80 -3.15 3.52 -1.41
CA LEU A 80 -4.39 4.24 -1.14
C LEU A 80 -4.55 4.56 0.35
N GLY A 81 -4.22 3.61 1.23
CA GLY A 81 -4.25 3.82 2.68
C GLY A 81 -3.30 4.94 3.12
N ARG A 82 -2.07 4.98 2.59
CA ARG A 82 -1.10 6.05 2.84
C ARG A 82 -1.60 7.41 2.32
N ILE A 83 -2.22 7.47 1.14
CA ILE A 83 -2.81 8.70 0.60
C ILE A 83 -3.95 9.20 1.52
N LEU A 84 -4.79 8.30 2.03
CA LEU A 84 -5.84 8.65 2.98
C LEU A 84 -5.30 9.13 4.33
N LEU A 85 -4.14 8.62 4.77
CA LEU A 85 -3.45 9.17 5.94
C LEU A 85 -2.96 10.60 5.68
N LEU A 86 -2.40 10.88 4.50
CA LEU A 86 -1.98 12.24 4.12
C LEU A 86 -3.16 13.22 4.11
N SER A 87 -4.36 12.76 3.79
CA SER A 87 -5.57 13.58 3.81
C SER A 87 -6.26 13.66 5.18
N GLY A 88 -5.66 13.09 6.24
CA GLY A 88 -6.22 13.06 7.59
C GLY A 88 -7.34 12.04 7.81
N ASP A 89 -7.73 11.28 6.79
CA ASP A 89 -8.84 10.31 6.80
C ASP A 89 -8.40 8.96 7.41
N LYS A 90 -7.89 8.99 8.65
CA LYS A 90 -7.34 7.80 9.36
C LYS A 90 -8.31 6.63 9.41
N SER A 91 -9.61 6.89 9.57
CA SER A 91 -10.64 5.85 9.62
C SER A 91 -10.77 5.08 8.30
N LYS A 92 -10.73 5.79 7.16
CA LYS A 92 -10.76 5.18 5.83
C LYS A 92 -9.46 4.47 5.53
N ALA A 93 -8.31 5.06 5.87
CA ALA A 93 -7.01 4.42 5.71
C ALA A 93 -6.95 3.04 6.39
N ILE A 94 -7.42 2.94 7.64
CA ILE A 94 -7.49 1.67 8.37
C ILE A 94 -8.37 0.65 7.66
N LYS A 95 -9.54 1.07 7.13
CA LYS A 95 -10.42 0.17 6.38
C LYS A 95 -9.74 -0.32 5.11
N THR A 96 -9.08 0.55 4.37
CA THR A 96 -8.33 0.22 3.15
C THR A 96 -7.18 -0.73 3.42
N PHE A 97 -6.37 -0.48 4.46
CA PHE A 97 -5.31 -1.40 4.88
C PHE A 97 -5.84 -2.80 5.23
N ARG A 98 -7.00 -2.87 5.91
CA ARG A 98 -7.65 -4.16 6.20
C ARG A 98 -8.13 -4.89 4.95
N GLN A 99 -8.49 -4.17 3.88
CA GLN A 99 -8.83 -4.76 2.59
C GLN A 99 -7.57 -5.27 1.89
N GLY A 100 -6.48 -4.50 1.91
CA GLY A 100 -5.19 -4.93 1.36
C GLY A 100 -4.68 -6.23 1.97
N LEU A 101 -4.76 -6.37 3.30
CA LEU A 101 -4.39 -7.62 3.98
C LEU A 101 -5.33 -8.81 3.70
N ILE A 102 -6.53 -8.59 3.15
CA ILE A 102 -7.37 -9.70 2.64
C ILE A 102 -6.88 -10.12 1.26
N ALA A 103 -6.60 -9.13 0.40
CA ALA A 103 -6.17 -9.35 -0.97
C ALA A 103 -4.88 -10.16 -1.02
N SER A 104 -3.86 -9.74 -0.27
CA SER A 104 -2.64 -10.50 -0.05
C SER A 104 -1.92 -10.05 1.22
N PRO A 105 -1.19 -10.96 1.92
CA PRO A 105 -0.34 -10.56 3.04
C PRO A 105 0.69 -9.51 2.62
N ASN A 106 0.78 -8.42 3.38
CA ASN A 106 1.70 -7.33 3.07
C ASN A 106 2.37 -6.79 4.34
N PRO A 107 3.69 -6.94 4.50
CA PRO A 107 4.40 -6.49 5.70
C PRO A 107 4.39 -4.97 5.86
N LEU A 108 4.40 -4.20 4.77
CA LEU A 108 4.36 -2.74 4.83
C LEU A 108 3.04 -2.24 5.41
N ILE A 109 1.91 -2.89 5.07
CA ILE A 109 0.62 -2.56 5.68
C ILE A 109 0.64 -2.85 7.18
N ILE A 110 1.29 -3.94 7.59
CA ILE A 110 1.45 -4.28 9.00
C ILE A 110 2.27 -3.21 9.73
N ASP A 111 3.33 -2.70 9.11
CA ASP A 111 4.14 -1.64 9.67
C ASP A 111 3.38 -0.32 9.77
N GLU A 112 2.51 0.00 8.80
CA GLU A 112 1.59 1.14 8.92
C GLU A 112 0.63 0.97 10.13
N PHE A 113 0.12 -0.23 10.39
CA PHE A 113 -0.67 -0.47 11.61
C PHE A 113 0.14 -0.20 12.88
N LYS A 114 1.40 -0.64 12.94
CA LYS A 114 2.29 -0.38 14.10
C LYS A 114 2.50 1.12 14.30
N LYS A 115 2.83 1.86 13.24
CA LYS A 115 3.00 3.33 13.27
C LYS A 115 1.76 4.05 13.78
N LEU A 116 0.57 3.54 13.46
CA LEU A 116 -0.70 4.13 13.91
C LEU A 116 -1.08 3.76 15.36
N GLY A 117 -0.25 2.96 16.06
CA GLY A 117 -0.54 2.44 17.40
C GLY A 117 -1.63 1.37 17.41
N LEU A 118 -1.87 0.72 16.26
CA LEU A 118 -3.00 -0.17 16.07
C LEU A 118 -2.57 -1.63 16.10
N ARG A 119 -3.36 -2.44 16.78
CA ARG A 119 -3.18 -3.89 16.79
C ARG A 119 -3.61 -4.50 15.44
N LYS A 120 -2.83 -5.47 14.95
CA LYS A 120 -3.13 -6.24 13.72
C LYS A 120 -4.56 -6.79 13.73
N PRO A 121 -5.22 -6.92 12.56
CA PRO A 121 -6.55 -7.50 12.49
C PRO A 121 -6.55 -8.96 12.98
N PRO A 122 -7.69 -9.45 13.52
CA PRO A 122 -7.83 -10.84 13.94
C PRO A 122 -7.58 -11.81 12.78
N VAL A 123 -7.21 -13.05 13.12
CA VAL A 123 -6.95 -14.14 12.15
C VAL A 123 -8.22 -14.43 11.36
N PHE A 124 -9.32 -14.66 12.07
CA PHE A 124 -10.64 -14.84 11.49
C PHE A 124 -11.49 -13.58 11.72
N LYS A 125 -12.05 -13.04 10.64
CA LYS A 125 -12.94 -11.87 10.70
C LYS A 125 -14.36 -12.21 11.16
N SER A 126 -14.81 -13.45 10.91
CA SER A 126 -16.11 -13.97 11.34
C SER A 126 -16.20 -14.13 12.87
N LEU A 127 -15.06 -14.35 13.52
CA LEU A 127 -14.98 -14.51 14.97
C LEU A 127 -14.63 -13.18 15.64
N LYS A 128 -15.38 -12.83 16.70
CA LYS A 128 -15.05 -11.66 17.53
C LYS A 128 -13.61 -11.79 18.07
N ARG A 129 -12.94 -10.66 18.32
CA ARG A 129 -11.55 -10.63 18.80
C ARG A 129 -11.33 -11.38 20.12
N ASN A 130 -12.33 -11.39 21.00
CA ASN A 130 -12.28 -12.10 22.29
C ASN A 130 -12.63 -13.59 22.14
N HIS A 131 -12.97 -14.06 20.95
CA HIS A 131 -13.27 -15.45 20.73
C HIS A 131 -12.02 -16.30 21.03
N PRO A 132 -12.13 -17.36 21.86
CA PRO A 132 -10.99 -18.14 22.35
C PRO A 132 -10.11 -18.65 21.21
N ILE A 133 -10.72 -19.12 20.11
CA ILE A 133 -10.00 -19.56 18.90
C ILE A 133 -9.16 -18.43 18.28
N ASN A 134 -9.74 -17.23 18.13
CA ASN A 134 -9.04 -16.10 17.51
C ASN A 134 -7.89 -15.59 18.41
N ARG A 135 -8.07 -15.68 19.73
CA ARG A 135 -7.04 -15.35 20.73
C ARG A 135 -5.91 -16.38 20.76
N ALA A 136 -6.25 -17.68 20.74
CA ALA A 136 -5.30 -18.77 20.74
C ALA A 136 -4.46 -18.77 19.46
N LEU A 137 -5.10 -18.69 18.30
CA LEU A 137 -4.41 -18.61 17.02
C LEU A 137 -3.60 -17.31 16.89
N GLY A 138 -4.11 -16.19 17.38
CA GLY A 138 -3.35 -14.95 17.44
C GLY A 138 -2.04 -15.08 18.23
N LYS A 139 -2.02 -15.88 19.31
CA LYS A 139 -0.80 -16.21 20.06
C LYS A 139 0.10 -17.17 19.29
N ILE A 140 -0.47 -18.27 18.77
CA ILE A 140 0.27 -19.33 18.06
C ILE A 140 0.98 -18.77 16.82
N PHE A 141 0.27 -17.98 16.00
CA PHE A 141 0.87 -17.34 14.83
C PHE A 141 1.96 -16.32 15.23
N GLY A 142 1.78 -15.62 16.36
CA GLY A 142 2.78 -14.68 16.87
C GLY A 142 4.04 -15.37 17.43
N THR A 143 3.91 -16.56 18.02
CA THR A 143 5.05 -17.35 18.52
C THR A 143 5.82 -18.06 17.41
N LEU A 144 5.15 -18.39 16.29
CA LEU A 144 5.77 -19.11 15.16
C LEU A 144 6.43 -18.18 14.13
N GLY A 145 6.44 -16.85 14.35
CA GLY A 145 6.97 -15.89 13.37
C GLY A 145 6.14 -15.79 12.07
N LEU A 146 5.01 -16.51 12.01
CA LEU A 146 4.03 -16.49 10.93
C LEU A 146 3.08 -15.27 11.03
N ARG A 147 3.25 -14.47 12.09
CA ARG A 147 2.62 -13.16 12.30
C ARG A 147 3.51 -12.26 13.13
#